data_AF-A0A4Y2AVW8-F1
#
_entry.id   AF-A0A4Y2AVW8-F1
#
_cell.length_a   1.000
_cell.length_b   1.000
_cell.length_c   1.000
_cell.angle_alpha   90.00
_cell.angle_beta   90.00
_cell.angle_gamma   90.00
#
_symmetry.space_group_name_H-M   'P 1'
#
loop_
_entity.id
_entity.type
_entity.pdbx_description
1 polymer ?
#
loop_
_entity_poly.entity_id
_entity_poly.type
_entity_poly.pdbx_seq_one_letter_code
_entity_poly.pdbx_strand_id
1 'polypeptide(L)'
;MAYFSASTNRWEVLLKYSPLALKKESDTRWSSRREPITVVHKHLVKIVEAVNLLALDAVSSPKTKSGAVSHLKGLTAQIKDCTGTILNEVLEEAKHSCLALNPDPSFKEVRKRKKKKRFFEEKCEDESSEISQH
;
A
#
# COMPACT_ATOMS: atom_id res chain seq x y z
N MET A 1 9.51 -17.76 12.40
CA MET A 1 8.27 -18.00 11.63
C MET A 1 8.38 -19.09 10.54
N ALA A 2 9.53 -19.73 10.29
CA ALA A 2 9.69 -20.72 9.20
C ALA A 2 9.07 -22.11 9.45
N TYR A 3 8.90 -22.51 10.72
CA TYR A 3 8.41 -23.85 11.08
C TYR A 3 6.98 -24.10 10.59
N PHE A 4 6.07 -23.13 10.77
CA PHE A 4 4.67 -23.27 10.37
C PHE A 4 4.45 -23.05 8.87
N SER A 5 5.26 -22.22 8.21
CA SER A 5 5.10 -21.91 6.77
C SER A 5 5.53 -23.05 5.84
N ALA A 6 6.30 -24.02 6.34
CA ALA A 6 6.79 -25.17 5.59
C ALA A 6 5.79 -26.34 5.51
N SER A 7 4.60 -26.23 6.13
CA SER A 7 3.58 -27.28 6.11
C SER A 7 2.18 -26.70 6.29
N THR A 8 1.31 -26.99 5.33
CA THR A 8 -0.11 -26.59 5.35
C THR A 8 -0.84 -27.14 6.58
N ASN A 9 -0.59 -28.40 6.95
CA ASN A 9 -1.22 -29.00 8.13
C ASN A 9 -0.85 -28.26 9.43
N ARG A 10 0.43 -27.88 9.61
CA ARG A 10 0.88 -27.14 10.80
C ARG A 10 0.31 -25.72 10.83
N TRP A 11 0.16 -25.09 9.66
CA TRP A 11 -0.44 -23.78 9.51
C TRP A 11 -1.93 -23.77 9.89
N GLU A 12 -2.71 -24.76 9.46
CA GLU A 12 -4.12 -24.89 9.81
C GLU A 12 -4.35 -25.11 11.30
N VAL A 13 -3.47 -25.86 11.97
CA VAL A 13 -3.51 -26.02 13.42
C VAL A 13 -3.27 -24.69 14.13
N LEU A 14 -2.30 -23.90 13.68
CA LEU A 14 -2.02 -22.57 14.27
C LEU A 14 -3.22 -21.62 14.15
N LEU A 15 -3.90 -21.61 13.00
CA LEU A 15 -5.06 -20.75 12.76
C LEU A 15 -6.26 -21.08 13.67
N LYS A 16 -6.37 -22.31 14.17
CA LYS A 16 -7.42 -22.69 15.14
C LYS A 16 -7.22 -22.05 16.51
N TYR A 17 -5.97 -21.74 16.88
CA TYR A 17 -5.62 -21.20 18.20
C TYR A 17 -5.23 -19.71 18.18
N SER A 18 -5.06 -19.12 17.00
CA SER A 18 -4.72 -17.69 16.85
C SER A 18 -5.88 -16.94 16.18
N PRO A 19 -6.74 -16.27 16.96
CA PRO A 19 -7.81 -15.47 16.41
C PRO A 19 -7.21 -14.16 15.88
N LEU A 20 -7.07 -14.09 14.55
CA LEU A 20 -6.94 -12.91 13.67
C LEU A 20 -5.66 -12.89 12.79
N ALA A 21 -5.92 -12.96 11.48
CA ALA A 21 -5.19 -12.27 10.40
C ALA A 21 -3.67 -12.41 10.32
N LEU A 22 -3.09 -13.56 10.71
CA LEU A 22 -1.73 -13.90 10.30
C LEU A 22 -1.69 -14.14 8.79
N LYS A 23 -1.37 -13.08 8.02
CA LYS A 23 -1.05 -13.21 6.59
C LYS A 23 0.34 -13.84 6.47
N LYS A 24 0.47 -14.82 5.59
CA LYS A 24 1.77 -15.37 5.21
C LYS A 24 2.70 -14.23 4.82
N GLU A 25 3.89 -14.20 5.41
CA GLU A 25 4.95 -13.27 5.02
C GLU A 25 5.32 -13.57 3.56
N SER A 26 5.07 -12.62 2.67
CA SER A 26 5.27 -12.76 1.23
C SER A 26 6.25 -11.69 0.77
N ASP A 27 7.40 -12.08 0.22
CA ASP A 27 8.39 -11.18 -0.39
C ASP A 27 7.82 -10.32 -1.53
N THR A 28 6.67 -10.72 -2.09
CA THR A 28 5.95 -10.07 -3.19
C THR A 28 4.96 -8.98 -2.80
N ARG A 29 4.77 -8.67 -1.51
CA ARG A 29 3.87 -7.57 -1.13
C ARG A 29 4.60 -6.24 -1.29
N TRP A 30 4.52 -5.64 -2.47
CA TRP A 30 4.96 -4.26 -2.74
C TRP A 30 4.49 -3.25 -1.68
N SER A 31 3.38 -3.52 -1.00
CA SER A 31 2.87 -2.69 0.10
C SER A 31 3.81 -2.58 1.30
N SER A 32 4.53 -3.64 1.70
CA SER A 32 5.46 -3.58 2.84
C SER A 32 6.69 -2.73 2.56
N ARG A 33 7.10 -2.63 1.29
CA ARG A 33 8.17 -1.73 0.83
C ARG A 33 7.70 -0.28 0.71
N ARG A 34 6.43 -0.08 0.33
CA ARG A 34 5.83 1.25 0.11
C ARG A 34 5.70 2.06 1.39
N GLU A 35 5.29 1.44 2.49
CA GLU A 35 4.99 2.16 3.73
C GLU A 35 6.18 2.97 4.28
N PRO A 36 7.38 2.38 4.51
CA PRO A 36 8.54 3.15 4.96
C PRO A 36 8.96 4.26 3.97
N ILE A 37 8.95 3.95 2.67
CA ILE A 37 9.31 4.91 1.60
C ILE A 37 8.35 6.10 1.61
N THR A 38 7.05 5.87 1.80
CA THR A 38 6.07 6.95 1.83
C THR A 38 6.24 7.87 3.04
N VAL A 39 6.66 7.36 4.19
CA VAL A 39 6.93 8.20 5.38
C VAL A 39 8.13 9.11 5.12
N VAL A 40 9.23 8.55 4.61
CA VAL A 40 10.43 9.33 4.27
C VAL A 40 10.10 10.36 3.20
N HIS A 41 9.39 9.98 2.13
CA HIS A 41 8.98 10.90 1.07
C HIS A 41 8.11 12.06 1.59
N LYS A 42 7.11 11.77 2.44
CA LYS A 42 6.21 12.79 3.02
C LYS A 42 6.95 13.79 3.91
N HIS A 43 8.01 13.35 4.57
CA HIS A 43 8.74 14.17 5.54
C HIS A 43 10.11 14.63 5.05
N LEU A 44 10.48 14.32 3.80
CA LEU A 44 11.79 14.60 3.24
C LEU A 44 12.15 16.09 3.37
N VAL A 45 11.23 16.98 3.02
CA VAL A 45 11.42 18.43 3.13
C VAL A 45 11.75 18.83 4.56
N LYS A 46 10.98 18.33 5.54
CA LYS A 46 11.18 18.63 6.97
C LYS A 46 12.51 18.08 7.49
N ILE A 47 12.91 16.90 7.03
CA ILE A 47 14.20 16.28 7.39
C ILE A 47 15.34 17.14 6.85
N VAL A 48 15.27 17.57 5.58
CA VAL A 48 16.28 18.44 4.96
C VAL A 48 16.36 19.78 5.68
N GLU A 49 15.22 20.40 6.02
CA GLU A 49 15.17 21.64 6.80
C GLU A 49 15.85 21.48 8.17
N ALA A 50 15.52 20.43 8.92
CA ALA A 50 16.12 20.19 10.24
C ALA A 50 17.65 20.00 10.16
N VAL A 51 18.15 19.27 9.17
CA VAL A 51 19.59 19.10 8.98
C VAL A 51 20.24 20.41 8.54
N ASN A 52 19.57 21.21 7.70
CA ASN A 52 20.08 22.52 7.28
C ASN A 52 20.15 23.51 8.45
N LEU A 53 19.16 23.51 9.35
CA LEU A 53 19.20 24.29 10.58
C LEU A 53 20.41 23.90 11.44
N LEU A 54 20.69 22.60 11.61
CA LEU A 54 21.87 22.13 12.36
C LEU A 54 23.20 22.54 11.71
N ALA A 55 23.25 22.63 10.38
CA ALA A 55 24.42 23.08 9.65
C ALA A 55 24.69 24.58 9.81
N LEU A 56 23.62 25.39 9.91
CA LEU A 56 23.68 26.85 10.01
C LEU A 56 23.65 27.39 11.44
N ASP A 57 23.23 26.56 12.40
CA ASP A 57 23.08 26.96 13.80
C ASP A 57 24.40 27.49 14.39
N ALA A 58 24.43 28.74 14.83
CA ALA A 58 25.64 29.34 15.39
C ALA A 58 26.12 28.64 16.67
N VAL A 59 25.18 28.03 17.44
CA VAL A 59 25.44 27.40 18.75
C VAL A 59 26.02 25.99 18.62
N SER A 60 25.73 25.30 17.52
CA SER A 60 26.16 23.92 17.34
C SER A 60 27.69 23.78 17.18
N SER A 61 28.21 22.64 17.66
CA SER A 61 29.65 22.36 17.59
C SER A 61 30.13 22.25 16.13
N PRO A 62 31.41 22.57 15.82
CA PRO A 62 31.96 22.40 14.47
C PRO A 62 31.80 20.97 13.91
N LYS A 63 31.88 19.96 14.79
CA LYS A 63 31.67 18.55 14.43
C LYS A 63 30.21 18.25 14.04
N THR A 64 29.25 18.86 14.74
CA THR A 64 27.83 18.75 14.42
C THR A 64 27.54 19.39 13.06
N LYS A 65 28.10 20.58 12.79
CA LYS A 65 27.95 21.29 11.52
C LYS A 65 28.51 20.49 10.35
N SER A 66 29.74 20.00 10.49
CA SER A 66 30.38 19.23 9.42
C SER A 66 29.63 17.92 9.12
N GLY A 67 29.10 17.26 10.16
CA GLY A 67 28.21 16.11 10.00
C GLY A 67 26.89 16.45 9.30
N ALA A 68 26.25 17.55 9.65
CA ALA A 68 25.02 17.99 8.98
C ALA A 68 25.27 18.28 7.49
N VAL A 69 26.37 18.97 7.16
CA VAL A 69 26.75 19.25 5.76
C VAL A 69 27.06 17.97 4.98
N SER A 70 27.75 16.99 5.57
CA SER A 70 28.01 15.71 4.89
C SER A 70 26.73 14.94 4.63
N HIS A 71 25.79 14.92 5.58
CA HIS A 71 24.47 14.31 5.39
C HIS A 71 23.66 14.99 4.28
N LEU A 72 23.66 16.33 4.20
CA LEU A 72 22.99 17.05 3.10
C LEU A 72 23.58 16.71 1.74
N LYS A 73 24.91 16.63 1.63
CA LYS A 73 25.60 16.21 0.40
C LYS A 73 25.23 14.79 0.01
N GLY A 74 25.22 13.86 0.97
CA GLY A 74 24.81 12.47 0.75
C GLY A 74 23.36 12.34 0.28
N LEU A 75 22.43 13.04 0.94
CA LEU A 75 21.01 13.08 0.54
C LEU A 75 20.84 13.63 -0.88
N THR A 76 21.56 14.70 -1.22
CA THR A 76 21.50 15.30 -2.56
C THR A 76 21.99 14.33 -3.63
N ALA A 77 23.07 13.58 -3.36
CA ALA A 77 23.58 12.57 -4.29
C ALA A 77 22.57 11.44 -4.49
N GLN A 78 22.04 10.87 -3.39
CA GLN A 78 21.06 9.79 -3.48
C GLN A 78 19.77 10.20 -4.20
N ILE A 79 19.27 11.42 -4.00
CA ILE A 79 18.09 11.92 -4.71
C ILE A 79 18.36 12.01 -6.23
N LYS A 80 19.55 12.50 -6.62
CA LYS A 80 19.94 12.58 -8.03
C LYS A 80 20.05 11.20 -8.67
N ASP A 81 20.66 10.24 -7.97
CA ASP A 81 20.80 8.87 -8.45
C ASP A 81 19.42 8.21 -8.61
N CYS A 82 18.56 8.30 -7.59
CA CYS A 82 17.18 7.80 -7.66
C CYS A 82 16.40 8.39 -8.84
N THR A 83 16.54 9.71 -9.08
CA THR A 83 15.80 10.40 -10.14
C THR A 83 16.36 10.09 -11.53
N GLY A 84 17.68 9.97 -11.66
CA GLY A 84 18.36 9.85 -12.95
C GLY A 84 18.46 8.42 -13.47
N THR A 85 18.85 7.47 -12.62
CA THR A 85 19.10 6.07 -13.03
C THR A 85 17.92 5.19 -12.68
N ILE A 86 17.52 5.15 -11.41
CA ILE A 86 16.51 4.20 -10.92
C ILE A 86 15.14 4.45 -11.57
N LEU A 87 14.66 5.71 -11.59
CA LEU A 87 13.38 6.01 -12.22
C LEU A 87 13.37 5.72 -13.73
N ASN A 88 14.49 5.97 -14.42
CA ASN A 88 14.60 5.67 -15.85
C ASN A 88 14.61 4.17 -16.10
N GLU A 89 15.40 3.40 -15.36
CA GLU A 89 15.44 1.94 -15.46
C GLU A 89 14.05 1.33 -15.24
N VAL A 90 13.35 1.75 -14.18
CA VAL A 90 11.98 1.29 -13.89
C VAL A 90 11.00 1.70 -14.99
N LEU A 91 11.15 2.90 -15.54
CA LEU A 91 10.31 3.38 -16.64
C LEU A 91 10.54 2.55 -17.92
N GLU A 92 11.80 2.26 -18.26
CA GLU A 92 12.14 1.44 -19.42
C GLU A 92 11.68 0.00 -19.22
N GLU A 93 11.83 -0.57 -18.02
CA GLU A 93 11.31 -1.90 -17.68
C GLU A 93 9.77 -1.97 -17.82
N ALA A 94 9.07 -0.93 -17.36
CA ALA A 94 7.62 -0.82 -17.52
C ALA A 94 7.23 -0.71 -19.01
N LYS A 95 7.94 0.09 -19.80
CA LYS A 95 7.71 0.21 -21.26
C LYS A 95 7.92 -1.14 -21.96
N HIS A 96 9.04 -1.81 -21.69
CA HIS A 96 9.33 -3.12 -22.25
C HIS A 96 8.26 -4.15 -21.86
N SER A 97 7.81 -4.13 -20.61
CA SER A 97 6.72 -5.00 -20.13
C SER A 97 5.41 -4.73 -20.88
N CYS A 98 5.04 -3.46 -21.08
CA CYS A 98 3.84 -3.09 -21.84
C CYS A 98 3.94 -3.53 -23.31
N LEU A 99 5.09 -3.36 -23.95
CA LEU A 99 5.32 -3.79 -25.33
C LEU A 99 5.25 -5.32 -25.46
N ALA A 100 5.83 -6.05 -24.49
CA ALA A 100 5.79 -7.51 -24.47
C ALA A 100 4.37 -8.07 -24.22
N LEU A 101 3.56 -7.37 -23.42
CA LEU A 101 2.18 -7.75 -23.14
C LEU A 101 1.22 -7.44 -24.30
N ASN A 102 1.64 -6.58 -25.25
CA ASN A 102 0.88 -6.12 -26.42
C ASN A 102 -0.62 -5.94 -26.11
N PRO A 103 -0.96 -5.10 -25.10
CA PRO A 103 -2.33 -4.98 -24.63
C PRO A 103 -3.21 -4.46 -25.77
N ASP A 104 -4.20 -5.28 -26.16
CA ASP A 104 -5.21 -4.90 -27.15
C ASP A 104 -5.85 -3.55 -26.73
N PRO A 105 -5.81 -2.50 -27.57
CA PRO A 105 -6.39 -1.19 -27.24
C PRO A 105 -7.91 -1.24 -27.00
N SER A 106 -8.53 -2.39 -27.25
CA SER A 106 -9.92 -2.69 -26.99
C SER A 106 -10.24 -2.76 -25.48
N PHE A 107 -10.88 -1.72 -24.96
CA PHE A 107 -11.58 -1.82 -23.68
C PHE A 107 -12.72 -2.82 -23.79
N LYS A 108 -12.77 -3.79 -22.88
CA LYS A 108 -13.91 -4.73 -22.82
C LYS A 108 -15.20 -3.94 -22.58
N GLU A 109 -16.10 -3.99 -23.55
CA GLU A 109 -17.40 -3.35 -23.44
C GLU A 109 -18.14 -3.85 -22.18
N VAL A 110 -18.59 -2.93 -21.34
CA VAL A 110 -19.30 -3.28 -20.11
C VAL A 110 -20.59 -4.00 -20.50
N ARG A 111 -20.66 -5.31 -20.19
CA ARG A 111 -21.87 -6.11 -20.45
C ARG A 111 -23.08 -5.42 -19.82
N LYS A 112 -24.07 -5.04 -20.66
CA LYS A 112 -25.38 -4.59 -20.18
C LYS A 112 -26.05 -5.75 -19.45
N ARG A 113 -26.03 -5.72 -18.11
CA ARG A 113 -26.78 -6.67 -17.28
C ARG A 113 -28.28 -6.35 -17.42
N LYS A 114 -29.07 -7.30 -17.93
CA LYS A 114 -30.53 -7.20 -17.83
C LYS A 114 -30.89 -7.22 -16.34
N LYS A 115 -31.43 -6.11 -15.82
CA LYS A 115 -32.11 -6.13 -14.52
C LYS A 115 -33.39 -6.95 -14.71
N LYS A 116 -33.50 -8.10 -14.05
CA LYS A 116 -34.78 -8.78 -13.90
C LYS A 116 -35.69 -7.85 -13.09
N LYS A 117 -36.80 -7.42 -13.68
CA LYS A 117 -37.84 -6.67 -12.97
C LYS A 117 -38.29 -7.58 -11.82
N ARG A 118 -38.02 -7.20 -10.57
CA ARG A 118 -38.64 -7.89 -9.44
C ARG A 118 -40.13 -7.64 -9.61
N PHE A 119 -40.93 -8.70 -9.70
CA PHE A 119 -42.37 -8.59 -9.53
C PHE A 119 -42.58 -8.07 -8.11
N PHE A 120 -43.08 -6.84 -8.02
CA PHE A 120 -43.58 -6.29 -6.79
C PHE A 120 -45.09 -6.31 -6.95
N GLU A 121 -45.76 -7.17 -6.17
CA GLU A 121 -47.01 -6.89 -5.47
C GLU A 121 -47.38 -8.18 -4.70
N GLU A 122 -47.06 -8.24 -3.42
CA GLU A 122 -47.89 -8.98 -2.47
C GLU A 122 -48.06 -8.03 -1.29
N LYS A 123 -49.26 -7.43 -1.22
CA LYS A 123 -49.67 -6.66 -0.05
C LYS A 123 -49.85 -7.67 1.08
N CYS A 124 -49.02 -7.57 2.12
CA CYS A 124 -49.38 -8.16 3.41
C CYS A 124 -50.53 -7.32 3.97
N GLU A 125 -51.74 -7.87 3.94
CA GLU A 125 -52.84 -7.39 4.77
C GLU A 125 -52.56 -7.88 6.20
N ASP A 126 -52.31 -6.93 7.11
CA ASP A 126 -52.27 -7.14 8.56
C ASP A 126 -53.70 -7.45 9.03
N GLU A 127 -54.10 -8.72 9.02
CA GLU A 127 -55.29 -9.17 9.75
C GLU A 127 -54.89 -9.38 11.23
N SER A 128 -54.96 -8.29 11.99
CA SER A 128 -54.94 -8.30 13.45
C SER A 128 -56.17 -9.05 13.95
N SER A 129 -55.96 -10.19 14.62
CA SER A 129 -57.03 -10.99 15.20
C SER A 129 -57.73 -10.22 16.33
N GLU A 130 -59.01 -9.89 16.14
CA GLU A 130 -59.88 -9.41 17.21
C GLU A 130 -60.04 -10.50 18.29
N ILE A 131 -59.60 -10.17 19.50
CA ILE A 131 -59.92 -10.88 20.75
C ILE A 131 -61.31 -10.46 21.20
N SER A 132 -62.23 -11.43 21.25
CA SER A 132 -63.54 -11.39 21.91
C SER A 132 -64.08 -12.83 21.85
N GLN A 133 -64.54 -13.54 22.88
CA GLN A 133 -64.96 -13.29 24.25
C GLN A 133 -65.11 -14.69 24.90
N HIS A 134 -64.76 -14.88 26.17
CA HIS A 134 -65.70 -15.21 27.25
C HIS A 134 -64.97 -15.43 28.59
#